data_AF-A0A833Z3G8-F1
#
_entry.id   AF-A0A833Z3G8-F1
#
_cell.length_a   1.000
_cell.length_b   1.000
_cell.length_c   1.000
_cell.angle_alpha   90.00
_cell.angle_beta   90.00
_cell.angle_gamma   90.00
#
_symmetry.space_group_name_H-M   'P 1'
#
loop_
_entity.id
_entity.type
_entity.pdbx_description
1 polymer ?
#
loop_
_entity_poly.entity_id
_entity_poly.type
_entity_poly.pdbx_seq_one_letter_code
_entity_poly.pdbx_strand_id
1 'polypeptide(L)'
;MWERLTAPEDVFSKLQRENIAIIESYGAALMEVVCRDACDGHEIGRMLALALLDRIVAVDKQQQWLLYLSNSGYLKVLVDSLVEDDHTLQSLLTPQPPLLKALYTYESKMAFLTRVAKIQQGALELLRSGVIVRLAQCQVYDMRPEMDPQGVFGMRDPPVFIPTPADRYRQILLPALRLCQVILTSSMAQHLQAAGQVLQFLIAHSDTTQAVLRCQDPSAGSLQELALLTGVISKAALPGILSELDIDVNEGSLMELQGHIGRFQRQCLGLLSRFGGSDRLRQFKFQDDHVEGDRVSKKDEIELAMQQICANVMEYCQSLMLQSSPAFQQAVCLFTPSLSETVNREGPRQDTQAPVVPYWRLPGLGIIVYLLKQSASDFFSYYDSHRRSVNKLQNVEQLPPDEIKELCQSVMPAGVDKISTAQKYVLARRRLVKLINNRAKLLSLCSFIIETCLFILWRHLEYYLLHCTPTDSQDSLFASRTLFKSRRLQDAFASEANVDFRSGLTVVSQHDIDQLQADAINAFGESLQKKLLDIEGLYSKVRSRYSFIQALVRRIRGLLRISRN
;
A
#
# COMPACT_ATOMS: atom_id res chain seq x y z
N MET A 1 -0.26 7.29 -18.97
CA MET A 1 0.53 7.45 -17.72
C MET A 1 1.94 6.86 -17.82
N TRP A 2 2.25 6.00 -18.81
CA TRP A 2 3.51 5.22 -18.84
C TRP A 2 4.36 5.38 -20.13
N GLU A 3 3.81 5.97 -21.20
CA GLU A 3 4.32 5.82 -22.58
C GLU A 3 5.71 6.41 -22.89
N ARG A 4 6.27 7.26 -22.04
CA ARG A 4 7.62 7.84 -22.25
C ARG A 4 8.76 7.03 -21.61
N LEU A 5 8.45 5.91 -20.95
CA LEU A 5 9.43 4.99 -20.35
C LEU A 5 9.32 3.55 -20.86
N THR A 6 8.29 3.23 -21.66
CA THR A 6 8.05 1.90 -22.23
C THR A 6 8.33 1.89 -23.73
N ALA A 7 8.71 0.72 -24.27
CA ALA A 7 8.97 0.57 -25.70
C ALA A 7 7.70 0.81 -26.56
N PRO A 8 7.82 1.28 -27.81
CA PRO A 8 6.67 1.62 -28.66
C PRO A 8 5.90 0.37 -29.14
N GLU A 9 4.57 0.38 -28.97
CA GLU A 9 3.64 -0.66 -29.43
C GLU A 9 2.76 -0.15 -30.58
N ASP A 10 2.89 -0.71 -31.78
CA ASP A 10 1.98 -0.41 -32.92
C ASP A 10 1.45 -1.70 -33.59
N VAL A 11 2.35 -2.63 -33.94
CA VAL A 11 1.97 -3.93 -34.54
C VAL A 11 1.03 -4.76 -33.64
N PHE A 12 1.28 -4.76 -32.33
CA PHE A 12 0.46 -5.49 -31.36
C PHE A 12 -0.97 -4.93 -31.27
N SER A 13 -1.11 -3.60 -31.29
CA SER A 13 -2.39 -2.89 -31.26
C SER A 13 -3.28 -3.19 -32.47
N LYS A 14 -2.69 -3.47 -33.64
CA LYS A 14 -3.41 -3.91 -34.84
C LYS A 14 -3.94 -5.33 -34.68
N LEU A 15 -3.08 -6.28 -34.30
CA LEU A 15 -3.44 -7.69 -34.12
C LEU A 15 -4.53 -7.87 -33.04
N GLN A 16 -4.43 -7.12 -31.94
CA GLN A 16 -5.46 -7.11 -30.89
C GLN A 16 -6.84 -6.68 -31.41
N ARG A 17 -6.90 -5.72 -32.36
CA ARG A 17 -8.14 -5.25 -32.98
C ARG A 17 -8.75 -6.29 -33.93
N GLU A 18 -7.92 -7.01 -34.66
CA GLU A 18 -8.36 -8.09 -35.56
C GLU A 18 -8.89 -9.29 -34.76
N ASN A 19 -8.21 -9.68 -33.68
CA ASN A 19 -8.64 -10.76 -32.80
C ASN A 19 -9.99 -10.47 -32.11
N ILE A 20 -10.23 -9.25 -31.61
CA ILE A 20 -11.51 -8.94 -30.95
C ILE A 20 -12.68 -8.93 -31.94
N ALA A 21 -12.49 -8.45 -33.17
CA ALA A 21 -13.51 -8.51 -34.21
C ALA A 21 -13.92 -9.96 -34.57
N ILE A 22 -12.96 -10.90 -34.55
CA ILE A 22 -13.24 -12.34 -34.74
C ILE A 22 -14.07 -12.87 -33.55
N ILE A 23 -13.69 -12.54 -32.31
CA ILE A 23 -14.44 -12.95 -31.11
C ILE A 23 -15.88 -12.39 -31.13
N GLU A 24 -16.03 -11.10 -31.45
CA GLU A 24 -17.33 -10.42 -31.59
C GLU A 24 -18.22 -11.05 -32.69
N SER A 25 -17.63 -11.62 -33.75
CA SER A 25 -18.39 -12.26 -34.84
C SER A 25 -19.15 -13.53 -34.45
N TYR A 26 -18.75 -14.21 -33.35
CA TYR A 26 -19.50 -15.31 -32.77
C TYR A 26 -20.68 -14.86 -31.89
N GLY A 27 -20.72 -13.56 -31.54
CA GLY A 27 -21.81 -12.92 -30.82
C GLY A 27 -22.19 -13.56 -29.48
N ALA A 28 -23.47 -13.42 -29.11
CA ALA A 28 -23.99 -13.83 -27.82
C ALA A 28 -23.89 -15.34 -27.54
N ALA A 29 -23.83 -16.20 -28.57
CA ALA A 29 -23.72 -17.65 -28.38
C ALA A 29 -22.39 -18.06 -27.73
N LEU A 30 -21.28 -17.41 -28.13
CA LEU A 30 -19.99 -17.62 -27.48
C LEU A 30 -19.97 -17.02 -26.06
N MET A 31 -20.62 -15.86 -25.86
CA MET A 31 -20.76 -15.26 -24.53
C MET A 31 -21.51 -16.19 -23.58
N GLU A 32 -22.64 -16.75 -24.00
CA GLU A 32 -23.46 -17.67 -23.21
C GLU A 32 -22.68 -18.91 -22.78
N VAL A 33 -22.04 -19.62 -23.73
CA VAL A 33 -21.27 -20.84 -23.45
C VAL A 33 -20.14 -20.56 -22.45
N VAL A 34 -19.34 -19.52 -22.69
CA VAL A 34 -18.19 -19.20 -21.81
C VAL A 34 -18.66 -18.73 -20.43
N CYS A 35 -19.73 -17.94 -20.34
CA CYS A 35 -20.27 -17.50 -19.05
C CYS A 35 -20.90 -18.65 -18.25
N ARG A 36 -21.58 -19.58 -18.93
CA ARG A 36 -22.14 -20.78 -18.31
C ARG A 36 -21.05 -21.72 -17.82
N ASP A 37 -20.01 -21.96 -18.61
CA ASP A 37 -18.86 -22.77 -18.17
C ASP A 37 -18.10 -22.11 -16.99
N ALA A 38 -18.05 -20.77 -16.94
CA ALA A 38 -17.47 -20.04 -15.81
C ALA A 38 -18.29 -20.13 -14.51
N CYS A 39 -19.59 -20.42 -14.58
CA CYS A 39 -20.46 -20.61 -13.41
C CYS A 39 -20.65 -22.09 -13.07
N ASP A 40 -21.20 -22.87 -13.99
CA ASP A 40 -21.66 -24.25 -13.76
C ASP A 40 -20.64 -25.32 -14.22
N GLY A 41 -19.55 -24.90 -14.86
CA GLY A 41 -18.53 -25.82 -15.36
C GLY A 41 -17.83 -26.62 -14.26
N HIS A 42 -17.38 -27.82 -14.62
CA HIS A 42 -16.48 -28.63 -13.79
C HIS A 42 -15.19 -27.84 -13.49
N GLU A 43 -14.57 -28.06 -12.31
CA GLU A 43 -13.43 -27.30 -11.75
C GLU A 43 -12.42 -26.77 -12.79
N ILE A 44 -11.90 -27.64 -13.66
CA ILE A 44 -10.91 -27.29 -14.69
C ILE A 44 -11.52 -26.46 -15.82
N GLY A 45 -12.73 -26.80 -16.29
CA GLY A 45 -13.46 -26.03 -17.29
C GLY A 45 -13.79 -24.62 -16.78
N ARG A 46 -14.26 -24.53 -15.54
CA ARG A 46 -14.54 -23.26 -14.84
C ARG A 46 -13.29 -22.38 -14.76
N MET A 47 -12.16 -22.94 -14.34
CA MET A 47 -10.86 -22.25 -14.28
C MET A 47 -10.43 -21.73 -15.66
N LEU A 48 -10.56 -22.53 -16.72
CA LEU A 48 -10.20 -22.14 -18.09
C LEU A 48 -11.15 -21.08 -18.66
N ALA A 49 -12.46 -21.18 -18.41
CA ALA A 49 -13.46 -20.19 -18.82
C ALA A 49 -13.22 -18.83 -18.13
N LEU A 50 -12.94 -18.82 -16.82
CA LEU A 50 -12.57 -17.60 -16.08
C LEU A 50 -11.27 -16.97 -16.59
N ALA A 51 -10.26 -17.77 -16.90
CA ALA A 51 -9.02 -17.31 -17.50
C ALA A 51 -9.21 -16.73 -18.92
N LEU A 52 -10.13 -17.31 -19.71
CA LEU A 52 -10.53 -16.77 -21.01
C LEU A 52 -11.26 -15.43 -20.84
N LEU A 53 -12.20 -15.32 -19.89
CA LEU A 53 -12.92 -14.08 -19.59
C LEU A 53 -12.00 -12.95 -19.12
N ASP A 54 -10.96 -13.19 -18.28
CA ASP A 54 -9.95 -12.15 -17.96
C ASP A 54 -9.30 -11.59 -19.23
N ARG A 55 -9.01 -12.45 -20.21
CA ARG A 55 -8.34 -12.04 -21.45
C ARG A 55 -9.27 -11.33 -22.42
N ILE A 56 -10.51 -11.77 -22.55
CA ILE A 56 -11.50 -11.09 -23.38
C ILE A 56 -11.83 -9.71 -22.81
N VAL A 57 -12.16 -9.60 -21.51
CA VAL A 57 -12.46 -8.31 -20.87
C VAL A 57 -11.24 -7.37 -20.84
N ALA A 58 -10.01 -7.90 -20.88
CA ALA A 58 -8.80 -7.08 -21.02
C ALA A 58 -8.63 -6.43 -22.42
N VAL A 59 -9.32 -6.94 -23.45
CA VAL A 59 -9.22 -6.41 -24.83
C VAL A 59 -10.52 -5.78 -25.33
N ASP A 60 -11.66 -6.09 -24.70
CA ASP A 60 -12.97 -5.49 -24.97
C ASP A 60 -13.00 -4.00 -24.61
N LYS A 61 -12.81 -3.15 -25.62
CA LYS A 61 -12.88 -1.68 -25.49
C LYS A 61 -14.31 -1.15 -25.49
N GLN A 62 -15.28 -1.92 -26.00
CA GLN A 62 -16.69 -1.52 -26.09
C GLN A 62 -17.49 -1.91 -24.84
N GLN A 63 -16.93 -2.75 -23.98
CA GLN A 63 -17.53 -3.29 -22.76
C GLN A 63 -18.77 -4.14 -23.03
N GLN A 64 -18.91 -4.71 -24.24
CA GLN A 64 -20.04 -5.57 -24.61
C GLN A 64 -20.10 -6.83 -23.72
N TRP A 65 -18.95 -7.44 -23.43
CA TRP A 65 -18.87 -8.62 -22.57
C TRP A 65 -19.25 -8.27 -21.13
N LEU A 66 -18.79 -7.12 -20.62
CA LEU A 66 -19.15 -6.64 -19.28
C LEU A 66 -20.65 -6.37 -19.16
N LEU A 67 -21.27 -5.74 -20.17
CA LEU A 67 -22.70 -5.48 -20.21
C LEU A 67 -23.51 -6.78 -20.25
N TYR A 68 -23.10 -7.76 -21.06
CA TYR A 68 -23.73 -9.09 -21.10
C TYR A 68 -23.61 -9.82 -19.76
N LEU A 69 -22.41 -9.85 -19.17
CA LEU A 69 -22.13 -10.48 -17.87
C LEU A 69 -22.97 -9.90 -16.72
N SER A 70 -23.18 -8.57 -16.67
CA SER A 70 -24.05 -7.97 -15.66
C SER A 70 -25.53 -8.20 -15.96
N ASN A 71 -25.99 -7.86 -17.17
CA ASN A 71 -27.41 -7.93 -17.54
C ASN A 71 -27.99 -9.36 -17.48
N SER A 72 -27.18 -10.37 -17.80
CA SER A 72 -27.56 -11.79 -17.71
C SER A 72 -27.35 -12.40 -16.32
N GLY A 73 -26.90 -11.64 -15.32
CA GLY A 73 -26.73 -12.07 -13.94
C GLY A 73 -25.49 -12.92 -13.63
N TYR A 74 -24.72 -13.34 -14.65
CA TYR A 74 -23.51 -14.15 -14.47
C TYR A 74 -22.49 -13.51 -13.52
N LEU A 75 -22.29 -12.19 -13.59
CA LEU A 75 -21.38 -11.48 -12.68
C LEU A 75 -21.81 -11.64 -11.22
N LYS A 76 -23.12 -11.61 -10.94
CA LYS A 76 -23.66 -11.81 -9.60
C LYS A 76 -23.51 -13.25 -9.13
N VAL A 77 -23.75 -14.25 -9.98
CA VAL A 77 -23.53 -15.68 -9.64
C VAL A 77 -22.05 -15.94 -9.30
N LEU A 78 -21.12 -15.36 -10.07
CA LEU A 78 -19.69 -15.46 -9.79
C LEU A 78 -19.28 -14.80 -8.47
N VAL A 79 -19.93 -13.69 -8.09
CA VAL A 79 -19.73 -13.02 -6.80
C VAL A 79 -20.35 -13.80 -5.64
N ASP A 80 -21.58 -14.28 -5.80
CA ASP A 80 -22.33 -14.98 -4.76
C ASP A 80 -21.64 -16.31 -4.38
N SER A 81 -21.10 -17.02 -5.37
CA SER A 81 -20.31 -18.26 -5.18
C SER A 81 -18.95 -18.09 -4.48
N LEU A 82 -18.52 -16.87 -4.14
CA LEU A 82 -17.34 -16.67 -3.27
C LEU A 82 -17.57 -17.22 -1.86
N VAL A 83 -18.81 -17.14 -1.36
CA VAL A 83 -19.18 -17.68 -0.04
C VAL A 83 -19.31 -19.20 -0.09
N GLU A 84 -19.73 -19.76 -1.22
CA GLU A 84 -19.80 -21.21 -1.45
C GLU A 84 -18.39 -21.84 -1.50
N ASP A 85 -17.44 -21.15 -2.11
CA ASP A 85 -16.03 -21.59 -2.15
C ASP A 85 -15.37 -21.58 -0.76
N ASP A 86 -15.82 -20.74 0.18
CA ASP A 86 -15.13 -20.45 1.46
C ASP A 86 -14.79 -21.71 2.28
N HIS A 87 -15.76 -22.61 2.51
CA HIS A 87 -15.49 -23.87 3.22
C HIS A 87 -14.45 -24.75 2.52
N THR A 88 -14.43 -24.74 1.18
CA THR A 88 -13.42 -25.47 0.41
C THR A 88 -12.05 -24.83 0.56
N LEU A 89 -11.98 -23.49 0.56
CA LEU A 89 -10.74 -22.73 0.78
C LEU A 89 -10.19 -22.90 2.19
N GLN A 90 -11.04 -22.93 3.22
CA GLN A 90 -10.65 -23.26 4.61
C GLN A 90 -9.97 -24.64 4.68
N SER A 91 -10.52 -25.66 4.00
CA SER A 91 -9.95 -27.02 3.99
C SER A 91 -8.52 -27.08 3.41
N LEU A 92 -8.18 -26.18 2.48
CA LEU A 92 -6.86 -26.07 1.87
C LEU A 92 -5.81 -25.48 2.81
N LEU A 93 -6.18 -24.87 3.93
CA LEU A 93 -5.22 -24.31 4.89
C LEU A 93 -4.68 -25.35 5.89
N THR A 94 -5.29 -26.55 5.93
CA THR A 94 -4.80 -27.67 6.75
C THR A 94 -3.39 -28.14 6.34
N PRO A 95 -2.58 -28.72 7.24
CA PRO A 95 -1.21 -29.15 6.91
C PRO A 95 -1.12 -30.15 5.74
N GLN A 96 -2.14 -30.99 5.56
CA GLN A 96 -2.29 -31.91 4.44
C GLN A 96 -3.51 -31.50 3.59
N PRO A 97 -3.34 -30.57 2.63
CA PRO A 97 -4.46 -30.07 1.85
C PRO A 97 -5.03 -31.14 0.90
N PRO A 98 -6.33 -31.07 0.56
CA PRO A 98 -6.87 -31.77 -0.59
C PRO A 98 -6.29 -31.22 -1.91
N LEU A 99 -6.76 -31.74 -3.05
CA LEU A 99 -6.33 -31.28 -4.38
C LEU A 99 -6.50 -29.76 -4.54
N LEU A 100 -5.42 -29.06 -4.94
CA LEU A 100 -5.36 -27.59 -5.05
C LEU A 100 -6.24 -26.99 -6.19
N LYS A 101 -7.13 -27.76 -6.81
CA LYS A 101 -7.96 -27.30 -7.93
C LYS A 101 -8.87 -26.13 -7.54
N ALA A 102 -9.48 -26.20 -6.35
CA ALA A 102 -10.31 -25.12 -5.82
C ALA A 102 -9.50 -23.82 -5.63
N LEU A 103 -8.21 -23.93 -5.24
CA LEU A 103 -7.31 -22.80 -5.11
C LEU A 103 -7.08 -22.09 -6.45
N TYR A 104 -6.75 -22.85 -7.51
CA TYR A 104 -6.55 -22.29 -8.85
C TYR A 104 -7.84 -21.76 -9.50
N THR A 105 -8.98 -22.38 -9.16
CA THR A 105 -10.31 -21.88 -9.56
C THR A 105 -10.60 -20.54 -8.89
N TYR A 106 -10.35 -20.40 -7.59
CA TYR A 106 -10.46 -19.15 -6.85
C TYR A 106 -9.47 -18.09 -7.35
N GLU A 107 -8.19 -18.42 -7.59
CA GLU A 107 -7.21 -17.49 -8.16
C GLU A 107 -7.69 -16.95 -9.53
N SER A 108 -8.25 -17.82 -10.38
CA SER A 108 -8.80 -17.45 -11.68
C SER A 108 -10.06 -16.57 -11.55
N LYS A 109 -10.96 -16.90 -10.63
CA LYS A 109 -12.16 -16.11 -10.29
C LYS A 109 -11.75 -14.71 -9.82
N MET A 110 -10.85 -14.62 -8.85
CA MET A 110 -10.38 -13.34 -8.30
C MET A 110 -9.56 -12.53 -9.30
N ALA A 111 -8.78 -13.16 -10.18
CA ALA A 111 -8.09 -12.49 -11.28
C ALA A 111 -9.10 -11.85 -12.25
N PHE A 112 -10.16 -12.58 -12.62
CA PHE A 112 -11.25 -12.07 -13.46
C PHE A 112 -12.04 -10.94 -12.77
N LEU A 113 -12.43 -11.08 -11.51
CA LEU A 113 -13.10 -9.99 -10.77
C LEU A 113 -12.19 -8.75 -10.65
N THR A 114 -10.88 -8.95 -10.43
CA THR A 114 -9.88 -7.86 -10.43
C THR A 114 -9.67 -7.25 -11.82
N ARG A 115 -9.93 -7.98 -12.91
CA ARG A 115 -9.97 -7.45 -14.27
C ARG A 115 -11.16 -6.53 -14.46
N VAL A 116 -12.36 -7.01 -14.12
CA VAL A 116 -13.60 -6.24 -14.21
C VAL A 116 -13.50 -4.96 -13.38
N ALA A 117 -12.97 -5.02 -12.16
CA ALA A 117 -12.77 -3.87 -11.29
C ALA A 117 -11.83 -2.77 -11.83
N LYS A 118 -10.96 -3.07 -12.81
CA LYS A 118 -10.12 -2.04 -13.46
C LYS A 118 -10.92 -1.14 -14.42
N ILE A 119 -12.09 -1.59 -14.85
CA ILE A 119 -13.03 -0.80 -15.64
C ILE A 119 -13.92 -0.05 -14.65
N GLN A 120 -14.09 1.26 -14.84
CA GLN A 120 -14.91 2.08 -13.92
C GLN A 120 -16.34 1.55 -13.78
N GLN A 121 -17.00 1.20 -14.90
CA GLN A 121 -18.32 0.57 -14.85
C GLN A 121 -18.28 -0.81 -14.18
N GLY A 122 -17.26 -1.61 -14.45
CA GLY A 122 -17.11 -2.94 -13.84
C GLY A 122 -16.95 -2.90 -12.33
N ALA A 123 -16.25 -1.89 -11.79
CA ALA A 123 -16.17 -1.67 -10.34
C ALA A 123 -17.54 -1.32 -9.73
N LEU A 124 -18.33 -0.47 -10.39
CA LEU A 124 -19.70 -0.12 -9.95
C LEU A 124 -20.61 -1.36 -9.95
N GLU A 125 -20.57 -2.17 -11.01
CA GLU A 125 -21.37 -3.41 -11.10
C GLU A 125 -20.94 -4.47 -10.07
N LEU A 126 -19.65 -4.56 -9.73
CA LEU A 126 -19.14 -5.41 -8.66
C LEU A 126 -19.59 -4.95 -7.26
N LEU A 127 -19.59 -3.63 -7.01
CA LEU A 127 -20.11 -3.04 -5.77
C LEU A 127 -21.62 -3.26 -5.63
N ARG A 128 -22.38 -3.12 -6.72
CA ARG A 128 -23.82 -3.44 -6.78
C ARG A 128 -24.12 -4.92 -6.58
N SER A 129 -23.25 -5.78 -7.11
CA SER A 129 -23.31 -7.24 -6.88
C SER A 129 -22.90 -7.62 -5.44
N GLY A 130 -22.40 -6.67 -4.63
CA GLY A 130 -22.04 -6.89 -3.24
C GLY A 130 -20.73 -7.65 -3.04
N VAL A 131 -19.77 -7.57 -3.96
CA VAL A 131 -18.54 -8.39 -3.90
C VAL A 131 -17.77 -8.23 -2.59
N ILE A 132 -17.68 -7.02 -2.07
CA ILE A 132 -16.99 -6.75 -0.80
C ILE A 132 -17.75 -7.35 0.39
N VAL A 133 -19.09 -7.32 0.34
CA VAL A 133 -19.96 -7.93 1.37
C VAL A 133 -19.81 -9.46 1.38
N ARG A 134 -19.70 -10.09 0.20
CA ARG A 134 -19.41 -11.54 0.10
C ARG A 134 -18.03 -11.88 0.64
N LEU A 135 -17.00 -11.09 0.33
CA LEU A 135 -15.66 -11.26 0.90
C LEU A 135 -15.67 -11.13 2.43
N ALA A 136 -16.46 -10.21 2.99
CA ALA A 136 -16.58 -10.01 4.45
C ALA A 136 -17.31 -11.16 5.18
N GLN A 137 -17.95 -12.08 4.44
CA GLN A 137 -18.60 -13.27 5.00
C GLN A 137 -17.66 -14.49 5.04
N CYS A 138 -16.63 -14.51 4.19
CA CYS A 138 -15.67 -15.62 4.06
C CYS A 138 -14.77 -15.75 5.29
N GLN A 139 -14.87 -16.85 6.03
CA GLN A 139 -14.10 -17.09 7.25
C GLN A 139 -12.66 -17.53 6.96
N VAL A 140 -12.33 -17.90 5.72
CA VAL A 140 -10.96 -18.28 5.34
C VAL A 140 -9.92 -17.18 5.59
N TYR A 141 -10.34 -15.91 5.59
CA TYR A 141 -9.45 -14.78 5.88
C TYR A 141 -9.00 -14.72 7.33
N ASP A 142 -9.72 -15.34 8.28
CA ASP A 142 -9.32 -15.37 9.68
C ASP A 142 -8.51 -16.62 10.07
N MET A 143 -8.39 -17.58 9.16
CA MET A 143 -7.55 -18.77 9.32
C MET A 143 -6.05 -18.51 9.03
N ARG A 144 -5.50 -17.38 9.51
CA ARG A 144 -4.08 -17.08 9.36
C ARG A 144 -3.23 -18.17 10.05
N PRO A 145 -2.35 -18.90 9.34
CA PRO A 145 -1.52 -19.92 9.96
C PRO A 145 -0.62 -19.34 11.05
N GLU A 146 -0.54 -20.01 12.20
CA GLU A 146 0.39 -19.63 13.27
C GLU A 146 1.83 -19.69 12.76
N MET A 147 2.57 -18.58 12.92
CA MET A 147 3.98 -18.53 12.58
C MET A 147 4.78 -19.12 13.74
N ASP A 148 5.05 -20.44 13.68
CA ASP A 148 5.92 -21.12 14.66
C ASP A 148 7.33 -20.49 14.63
N PRO A 149 7.73 -19.75 15.68
CA PRO A 149 8.99 -19.00 15.68
C PRO A 149 10.20 -19.90 15.94
N GLN A 150 10.01 -21.18 16.26
CA GLN A 150 11.09 -22.11 16.58
C GLN A 150 11.43 -23.08 15.44
N GLY A 151 10.72 -23.02 14.31
CA GLY A 151 11.06 -23.78 13.10
C GLY A 151 11.04 -25.30 13.28
N VAL A 152 10.29 -25.82 14.27
CA VAL A 152 10.29 -27.26 14.61
C VAL A 152 9.68 -28.09 13.46
N PHE A 153 8.81 -27.48 12.66
CA PHE A 153 8.27 -28.06 11.42
C PHE A 153 9.19 -27.90 10.18
N GLY A 154 10.36 -27.26 10.30
CA GLY A 154 11.29 -27.01 9.19
C GLY A 154 12.19 -28.20 8.79
N MET A 155 12.14 -29.32 9.51
CA MET A 155 13.07 -30.45 9.33
C MET A 155 12.65 -31.49 8.26
N ARG A 156 11.67 -31.16 7.43
CA ARG A 156 11.45 -31.85 6.14
C ARG A 156 11.26 -30.79 5.07
N ASP A 157 12.11 -30.83 4.05
CA ASP A 157 11.84 -30.13 2.79
C ASP A 157 10.42 -30.51 2.34
N PRO A 158 9.48 -29.56 2.23
CA PRO A 158 8.19 -29.86 1.63
C PRO A 158 8.45 -30.33 0.19
N PRO A 159 7.70 -31.33 -0.31
CA PRO A 159 7.84 -31.73 -1.70
C PRO A 159 7.63 -30.49 -2.58
N VAL A 160 8.59 -30.19 -3.45
CA VAL A 160 8.76 -28.95 -4.24
C VAL A 160 7.49 -28.47 -4.97
N PHE A 161 6.50 -29.35 -5.12
CA PHE A 161 5.23 -29.13 -5.79
C PHE A 161 4.07 -28.62 -4.91
N ILE A 162 4.13 -28.73 -3.57
CA ILE A 162 3.03 -28.33 -2.66
C ILE A 162 3.44 -27.06 -1.89
N PRO A 163 2.79 -25.89 -2.12
CA PRO A 163 3.08 -24.67 -1.36
C PRO A 163 2.77 -24.84 0.13
N THR A 164 3.47 -24.10 0.99
CA THR A 164 3.25 -24.15 2.45
C THR A 164 1.85 -23.63 2.82
N PRO A 165 1.28 -23.97 4.00
CA PRO A 165 0.01 -23.38 4.46
C PRO A 165 0.02 -21.84 4.43
N ALA A 166 1.14 -21.21 4.78
CA ALA A 166 1.31 -19.76 4.70
C ALA A 166 1.27 -19.22 3.27
N ASP A 167 1.85 -19.94 2.30
CA ASP A 167 1.81 -19.55 0.88
C ASP A 167 0.41 -19.72 0.28
N ARG A 168 -0.31 -20.80 0.64
CA ARG A 168 -1.71 -21.00 0.23
C ARG A 168 -2.63 -19.94 0.84
N TYR A 169 -2.43 -19.58 2.10
CA TYR A 169 -3.11 -18.46 2.74
C TYR A 169 -2.85 -17.13 2.00
N ARG A 170 -1.61 -16.85 1.57
CA ARG A 170 -1.29 -15.69 0.72
C ARG A 170 -1.97 -15.75 -0.65
N GLN A 171 -2.03 -16.93 -1.29
CA GLN A 171 -2.76 -17.13 -2.55
C GLN A 171 -4.26 -16.83 -2.39
N ILE A 172 -4.83 -16.99 -1.19
CA ILE A 172 -6.23 -16.65 -0.88
C ILE A 172 -6.39 -15.15 -0.55
N LEU A 173 -5.58 -14.61 0.37
CA LEU A 173 -5.72 -13.23 0.88
C LEU A 173 -5.27 -12.15 -0.11
N LEU A 174 -4.14 -12.34 -0.81
CA LEU A 174 -3.56 -11.29 -1.66
C LEU A 174 -4.48 -10.90 -2.84
N PRO A 175 -5.20 -11.83 -3.51
CA PRO A 175 -6.21 -11.45 -4.51
C PRO A 175 -7.38 -10.64 -3.95
N ALA A 176 -7.87 -10.95 -2.76
CA ALA A 176 -8.94 -10.19 -2.10
C ALA A 176 -8.49 -8.75 -1.81
N LEU A 177 -7.33 -8.56 -1.18
CA LEU A 177 -6.77 -7.23 -0.92
C LEU A 177 -6.49 -6.44 -2.22
N ARG A 178 -6.03 -7.11 -3.29
CA ARG A 178 -5.84 -6.50 -4.62
C ARG A 178 -7.17 -6.06 -5.23
N LEU A 179 -8.23 -6.87 -5.12
CA LEU A 179 -9.56 -6.53 -5.62
C LEU A 179 -10.10 -5.28 -4.90
N CYS A 180 -10.03 -5.25 -3.56
CA CYS A 180 -10.38 -4.08 -2.76
C CYS A 180 -9.58 -2.84 -3.18
N GLN A 181 -8.26 -2.95 -3.33
CA GLN A 181 -7.40 -1.84 -3.75
C GLN A 181 -7.76 -1.32 -5.15
N VAL A 182 -8.06 -2.21 -6.10
CA VAL A 182 -8.47 -1.82 -7.45
C VAL A 182 -9.83 -1.11 -7.42
N ILE A 183 -10.83 -1.66 -6.73
CA ILE A 183 -12.17 -1.05 -6.58
C ILE A 183 -12.08 0.36 -5.99
N LEU A 184 -11.27 0.56 -4.93
CA LEU A 184 -11.03 1.88 -4.33
C LEU A 184 -10.39 2.88 -5.30
N THR A 185 -9.56 2.42 -6.24
CA THR A 185 -8.85 3.30 -7.20
C THR A 185 -9.60 3.56 -8.51
N SER A 186 -10.55 2.71 -8.90
CA SER A 186 -11.38 2.89 -10.11
C SER A 186 -12.71 3.58 -9.84
N SER A 187 -13.26 3.49 -8.63
CA SER A 187 -14.60 3.98 -8.27
C SER A 187 -14.63 5.48 -7.92
N MET A 188 -14.07 6.36 -8.75
CA MET A 188 -13.92 7.79 -8.41
C MET A 188 -15.25 8.49 -8.02
N ALA A 189 -16.36 8.15 -8.68
CA ALA A 189 -17.68 8.75 -8.42
C ALA A 189 -18.47 8.11 -7.26
N GLN A 190 -18.05 6.93 -6.79
CA GLN A 190 -18.66 6.22 -5.65
C GLN A 190 -17.59 5.82 -4.61
N HIS A 191 -16.54 6.63 -4.50
CA HIS A 191 -15.36 6.30 -3.69
C HIS A 191 -15.74 6.05 -2.23
N LEU A 192 -16.70 6.82 -1.71
CA LEU A 192 -17.11 6.79 -0.30
C LEU A 192 -17.98 5.56 0.01
N GLN A 193 -18.87 5.15 -0.91
CA GLN A 193 -19.58 3.86 -0.82
C GLN A 193 -18.60 2.67 -0.89
N ALA A 194 -17.64 2.71 -1.82
CA ALA A 194 -16.61 1.68 -1.96
C ALA A 194 -15.73 1.59 -0.71
N ALA A 195 -15.32 2.74 -0.17
CA ALA A 195 -14.51 2.84 1.05
C ALA A 195 -15.28 2.35 2.28
N GLY A 196 -16.57 2.68 2.42
CA GLY A 196 -17.44 2.17 3.49
C GLY A 196 -17.57 0.63 3.46
N GLN A 197 -17.84 0.03 2.30
CA GLN A 197 -17.90 -1.43 2.18
C GLN A 197 -16.54 -2.09 2.51
N VAL A 198 -15.43 -1.54 2.00
CA VAL A 198 -14.09 -2.10 2.26
C VAL A 198 -13.68 -1.91 3.73
N LEU A 199 -14.11 -0.83 4.39
CA LEU A 199 -13.93 -0.64 5.82
C LEU A 199 -14.69 -1.70 6.63
N GLN A 200 -15.93 -2.05 6.24
CA GLN A 200 -16.67 -3.15 6.85
C GLN A 200 -15.94 -4.50 6.70
N PHE A 201 -15.37 -4.80 5.52
CA PHE A 201 -14.52 -5.98 5.30
C PHE A 201 -13.29 -6.00 6.24
N LEU A 202 -12.58 -4.86 6.38
CA LEU A 202 -11.43 -4.75 7.30
C LEU A 202 -11.82 -4.93 8.78
N ILE A 203 -13.07 -4.65 9.13
CA ILE A 203 -13.59 -4.73 10.50
C ILE A 203 -14.13 -6.14 10.81
N ALA A 204 -14.79 -6.78 9.85
CA ALA A 204 -15.17 -8.20 9.93
C ALA A 204 -13.94 -9.06 10.26
N HIS A 205 -12.83 -8.84 9.56
CA HIS A 205 -11.55 -9.54 9.77
C HIS A 205 -10.55 -8.69 10.58
N SER A 206 -11.03 -7.99 11.62
CA SER A 206 -10.20 -6.99 12.33
C SER A 206 -9.02 -7.56 13.10
N ASP A 207 -9.12 -8.78 13.62
CA ASP A 207 -8.01 -9.42 14.34
C ASP A 207 -6.91 -9.84 13.38
N THR A 208 -7.27 -10.41 12.23
CA THR A 208 -6.34 -10.71 11.14
C THR A 208 -5.69 -9.46 10.57
N THR A 209 -6.47 -8.40 10.35
CA THR A 209 -5.98 -7.08 9.93
C THR A 209 -4.96 -6.54 10.94
N GLN A 210 -5.27 -6.62 12.24
CA GLN A 210 -4.35 -6.22 13.30
C GLN A 210 -3.10 -7.10 13.38
N ALA A 211 -3.21 -8.41 13.13
CA ALA A 211 -2.10 -9.36 13.14
C ALA A 211 -1.12 -9.10 11.99
N VAL A 212 -1.62 -8.84 10.77
CA VAL A 212 -0.79 -8.42 9.63
C VAL A 212 -0.07 -7.10 9.95
N LEU A 213 -0.78 -6.09 10.47
CA LEU A 213 -0.18 -4.80 10.86
C LEU A 213 0.88 -4.92 11.97
N ARG A 214 0.81 -5.96 12.81
CA ARG A 214 1.81 -6.26 13.87
C ARG A 214 2.92 -7.22 13.41
N CYS A 215 2.82 -7.81 12.22
CA CYS A 215 3.67 -8.93 11.78
C CYS A 215 5.16 -8.56 11.76
N GLN A 216 5.97 -9.22 12.61
CA GLN A 216 7.39 -8.89 12.79
C GLN A 216 8.33 -9.52 11.75
N ASP A 217 7.87 -10.55 11.03
CA ASP A 217 8.63 -11.28 10.01
C ASP A 217 9.03 -10.39 8.81
N PRO A 218 10.32 -10.29 8.46
CA PRO A 218 10.81 -9.55 7.30
C PRO A 218 10.77 -10.34 5.97
N SER A 219 10.09 -11.49 5.89
CA SER A 219 9.96 -12.24 4.63
C SER A 219 9.22 -11.46 3.55
N ALA A 220 9.59 -11.70 2.29
CA ALA A 220 8.99 -11.03 1.12
C ALA A 220 7.45 -11.21 1.05
N GLY A 221 6.93 -12.36 1.45
CA GLY A 221 5.50 -12.64 1.50
C GLY A 221 4.77 -11.80 2.55
N SER A 222 5.26 -11.82 3.79
CA SER A 222 4.68 -11.06 4.90
C SER A 222 4.75 -9.53 4.66
N LEU A 223 5.83 -9.04 4.04
CA LEU A 223 5.92 -7.65 3.61
C LEU A 223 4.98 -7.31 2.44
N GLN A 224 4.72 -8.25 1.53
CA GLN A 224 3.75 -8.05 0.45
C GLN A 224 2.30 -7.99 0.98
N GLU A 225 1.94 -8.83 1.95
CA GLU A 225 0.66 -8.74 2.67
C GLU A 225 0.49 -7.35 3.29
N LEU A 226 1.49 -6.89 4.04
CA LEU A 226 1.47 -5.59 4.71
C LEU A 226 1.45 -4.41 3.72
N ALA A 227 2.16 -4.53 2.59
CA ALA A 227 2.17 -3.52 1.53
C ALA A 227 0.85 -3.42 0.74
N LEU A 228 0.05 -4.49 0.67
CA LEU A 228 -1.30 -4.39 0.13
C LEU A 228 -2.27 -3.86 1.18
N LEU A 229 -2.25 -4.42 2.39
CA LEU A 229 -3.19 -4.05 3.45
C LEU A 229 -3.10 -2.56 3.81
N THR A 230 -1.89 -2.02 3.97
CA THR A 230 -1.68 -0.58 4.22
C THR A 230 -2.20 0.30 3.09
N GLY A 231 -2.15 -0.17 1.84
CA GLY A 231 -2.65 0.55 0.65
C GLY A 231 -4.16 0.41 0.41
N VAL A 232 -4.82 -0.49 1.14
CA VAL A 232 -6.29 -0.57 1.26
C VAL A 232 -6.73 0.35 2.41
N ILE A 233 -6.10 0.23 3.58
CA ILE A 233 -6.35 1.08 4.76
C ILE A 233 -6.15 2.57 4.43
N SER A 234 -5.15 2.93 3.61
CA SER A 234 -4.85 4.33 3.24
C SER A 234 -6.01 5.06 2.57
N LYS A 235 -6.96 4.31 1.99
CA LYS A 235 -8.12 4.81 1.23
C LYS A 235 -9.47 4.47 1.89
N ALA A 236 -9.54 3.37 2.64
CA ALA A 236 -10.77 2.88 3.26
C ALA A 236 -10.94 3.24 4.75
N ALA A 237 -9.89 3.55 5.50
CA ALA A 237 -9.96 3.80 6.95
C ALA A 237 -9.89 5.29 7.32
N LEU A 238 -10.58 6.14 6.56
CA LEU A 238 -10.56 7.60 6.72
C LEU A 238 -11.80 8.11 7.48
N PRO A 239 -11.67 9.00 8.48
CA PRO A 239 -12.80 9.48 9.28
C PRO A 239 -13.92 10.14 8.46
N GLY A 240 -13.61 10.81 7.34
CA GLY A 240 -14.61 11.45 6.48
C GLY A 240 -15.60 10.48 5.81
N ILE A 241 -15.32 9.17 5.83
CA ILE A 241 -16.26 8.15 5.35
C ILE A 241 -17.48 8.02 6.28
N LEU A 242 -17.30 8.28 7.58
CA LEU A 242 -18.38 8.17 8.57
C LEU A 242 -19.48 9.19 8.31
N SER A 243 -19.11 10.41 7.92
CA SER A 243 -20.01 11.52 7.63
C SER A 243 -20.93 11.31 6.41
N GLU A 244 -20.65 10.32 5.55
CA GLU A 244 -21.52 9.97 4.42
C GLU A 244 -22.24 8.61 4.58
N LEU A 245 -21.93 7.84 5.63
CA LEU A 245 -22.70 6.65 6.03
C LEU A 245 -23.94 7.03 6.86
N ASP A 246 -24.17 8.33 7.06
CA ASP A 246 -25.06 8.95 8.04
C ASP A 246 -26.53 9.01 7.59
N ILE A 247 -27.13 7.85 7.33
CA ILE A 247 -28.58 7.75 7.02
C ILE A 247 -29.36 6.92 8.07
N ASP A 248 -28.79 5.87 8.66
CA ASP A 248 -29.51 5.00 9.63
C ASP A 248 -28.62 4.34 10.74
N VAL A 249 -27.38 4.79 10.94
CA VAL A 249 -26.44 4.09 11.85
C VAL A 249 -26.58 4.56 13.31
N ASN A 250 -26.88 3.64 14.21
CA ASN A 250 -26.96 3.89 15.66
C ASN A 250 -25.65 4.48 16.23
N GLU A 251 -25.73 5.45 17.14
CA GLU A 251 -24.58 6.18 17.73
C GLU A 251 -23.50 5.23 18.28
N GLY A 252 -23.91 4.12 18.92
CA GLY A 252 -22.99 3.10 19.45
C GLY A 252 -22.16 2.40 18.36
N SER A 253 -22.76 2.14 17.19
CA SER A 253 -22.08 1.52 16.05
C SER A 253 -21.13 2.49 15.35
N LEU A 254 -21.45 3.80 15.33
CA LEU A 254 -20.51 4.84 14.87
C LEU A 254 -19.29 4.93 15.79
N MET A 255 -19.48 4.86 17.11
CA MET A 255 -18.39 4.88 18.09
C MET A 255 -17.47 3.66 17.97
N GLU A 256 -18.03 2.46 17.75
CA GLU A 256 -17.25 1.24 17.48
C GLU A 256 -16.40 1.38 16.21
N LEU A 257 -17.04 1.79 15.11
CA LEU A 257 -16.42 2.00 13.80
C LEU A 257 -15.27 3.04 13.87
N GLN A 258 -15.48 4.14 14.59
CA GLN A 258 -14.43 5.13 14.89
C GLN A 258 -13.29 4.53 15.74
N GLY A 259 -13.61 3.67 16.71
CA GLY A 259 -12.64 2.92 17.51
C GLY A 259 -11.79 1.92 16.72
N HIS A 260 -12.31 1.36 15.62
CA HIS A 260 -11.54 0.58 14.65
C HIS A 260 -10.61 1.47 13.82
N ILE A 261 -11.12 2.58 13.25
CA ILE A 261 -10.29 3.55 12.50
C ILE A 261 -9.11 4.05 13.34
N GLY A 262 -9.36 4.46 14.60
CA GLY A 262 -8.30 4.93 15.50
C GLY A 262 -7.27 3.86 15.87
N ARG A 263 -7.64 2.57 15.85
CA ARG A 263 -6.68 1.45 15.99
C ARG A 263 -5.81 1.32 14.73
N PHE A 264 -6.43 1.27 13.55
CA PHE A 264 -5.71 1.17 12.27
C PHE A 264 -4.76 2.35 12.07
N GLN A 265 -5.19 3.58 12.37
CA GLN A 265 -4.35 4.79 12.33
C GLN A 265 -3.07 4.62 13.17
N ARG A 266 -3.20 4.25 14.45
CA ARG A 266 -2.04 4.10 15.36
C ARG A 266 -1.10 2.98 14.91
N GLN A 267 -1.64 1.86 14.43
CA GLN A 267 -0.84 0.76 13.90
C GLN A 267 -0.08 1.17 12.63
N CYS A 268 -0.75 1.82 11.67
CA CYS A 268 -0.11 2.34 10.46
C CYS A 268 1.01 3.35 10.79
N LEU A 269 0.78 4.30 11.70
CA LEU A 269 1.82 5.24 12.15
C LEU A 269 3.02 4.51 12.78
N GLY A 270 2.77 3.44 13.55
CA GLY A 270 3.82 2.56 14.10
C GLY A 270 4.64 1.80 13.05
N LEU A 271 4.18 1.70 11.80
CA LEU A 271 4.98 1.14 10.70
C LEU A 271 6.08 2.11 10.24
N LEU A 272 5.89 3.43 10.38
CA LEU A 272 6.89 4.42 9.95
C LEU A 272 8.14 4.38 10.82
N SER A 273 8.03 4.14 12.13
CA SER A 273 9.22 3.97 12.98
C SER A 273 10.01 2.72 12.59
N ARG A 274 9.33 1.61 12.27
CA ARG A 274 9.95 0.32 11.93
C ARG A 274 10.55 0.24 10.52
N PHE A 275 9.86 0.76 9.51
CA PHE A 275 10.26 0.66 8.10
C PHE A 275 10.84 1.97 7.54
N GLY A 276 10.41 3.10 8.08
CA GLY A 276 10.92 4.42 7.73
C GLY A 276 12.15 4.82 8.53
N GLY A 277 12.36 4.29 9.74
CA GLY A 277 13.48 4.62 10.64
C GLY A 277 14.73 3.75 10.52
N SER A 278 15.66 3.92 11.47
CA SER A 278 16.98 3.25 11.50
C SER A 278 16.92 1.72 11.62
N ASP A 279 15.82 1.16 12.13
CA ASP A 279 15.60 -0.30 12.19
C ASP A 279 15.51 -0.95 10.78
N ARG A 280 15.27 -0.18 9.71
CA ARG A 280 15.39 -0.65 8.32
C ARG A 280 16.78 -1.26 8.05
N LEU A 281 17.86 -0.65 8.57
CA LEU A 281 19.21 -1.19 8.42
C LEU A 281 19.45 -2.47 9.23
N ARG A 282 18.76 -2.66 10.36
CA ARG A 282 18.90 -3.86 11.18
C ARG A 282 18.26 -5.07 10.49
N GLN A 283 17.10 -4.90 9.85
CA GLN A 283 16.43 -5.97 9.11
C GLN A 283 17.26 -6.50 7.93
N PHE A 284 18.01 -5.64 7.22
CA PHE A 284 18.90 -6.09 6.14
C PHE A 284 20.13 -6.87 6.64
N LYS A 285 20.65 -6.59 7.84
CA LYS A 285 21.88 -7.24 8.35
C LYS A 285 21.70 -8.70 8.75
N PHE A 286 20.50 -9.11 9.16
CA PHE A 286 20.23 -10.51 9.56
C PHE A 286 20.02 -11.47 8.37
N GLN A 287 20.09 -10.99 7.12
CA GLN A 287 19.71 -11.78 5.93
C GLN A 287 20.90 -12.09 4.98
N ASP A 288 22.13 -11.68 5.31
CA ASP A 288 23.30 -11.87 4.44
C ASP A 288 23.87 -13.32 4.45
N ASP A 289 23.53 -14.16 5.43
CA ASP A 289 24.20 -15.47 5.61
C ASP A 289 23.65 -16.62 4.75
N HIS A 290 22.40 -16.59 4.24
CA HIS A 290 21.74 -17.73 3.54
C HIS A 290 20.83 -17.24 2.37
N VAL A 291 20.82 -17.75 1.12
CA VAL A 291 21.63 -18.71 0.32
C VAL A 291 21.76 -18.12 -1.11
N GLU A 292 22.93 -18.12 -1.74
CA GLU A 292 23.35 -17.12 -2.75
C GLU A 292 22.52 -16.96 -4.03
N GLY A 293 22.00 -18.03 -4.64
CA GLY A 293 21.42 -17.99 -6.00
C GLY A 293 20.09 -17.22 -6.16
N ASP A 294 19.28 -17.15 -5.10
CA ASP A 294 17.92 -16.58 -5.14
C ASP A 294 17.82 -15.22 -4.39
N ARG A 295 18.94 -14.73 -3.84
CA ARG A 295 18.99 -13.53 -2.98
C ARG A 295 18.54 -12.26 -3.70
N VAL A 296 18.96 -12.08 -4.96
CA VAL A 296 18.82 -10.79 -5.66
C VAL A 296 17.35 -10.46 -6.00
N SER A 297 16.56 -11.44 -6.48
CA SER A 297 15.14 -11.17 -6.78
C SER A 297 14.32 -10.97 -5.50
N LYS A 298 14.59 -11.75 -4.44
CA LYS A 298 13.93 -11.60 -3.14
C LYS A 298 14.27 -10.26 -2.47
N LYS A 299 15.52 -9.81 -2.55
CA LYS A 299 15.95 -8.49 -2.01
C LYS A 299 15.26 -7.32 -2.72
N ASP A 300 15.15 -7.36 -4.04
CA ASP A 300 14.40 -6.35 -4.82
C ASP A 300 12.91 -6.33 -4.46
N GLU A 301 12.31 -7.49 -4.18
CA GLU A 301 10.89 -7.62 -3.81
C GLU A 301 10.62 -7.15 -2.37
N ILE A 302 11.52 -7.43 -1.42
CA ILE A 302 11.52 -6.89 -0.05
C ILE A 302 11.64 -5.36 -0.08
N GLU A 303 12.64 -4.83 -0.80
CA GLU A 303 12.88 -3.39 -0.91
C GLU A 303 11.67 -2.66 -1.50
N LEU A 304 11.04 -3.23 -2.54
CA LEU A 304 9.82 -2.67 -3.14
C LEU A 304 8.63 -2.70 -2.17
N ALA A 305 8.47 -3.77 -1.39
CA ALA A 305 7.40 -3.88 -0.40
C ALA A 305 7.57 -2.85 0.73
N MET A 306 8.79 -2.67 1.26
CA MET A 306 9.09 -1.66 2.29
C MET A 306 8.78 -0.24 1.81
N GLN A 307 9.21 0.14 0.60
CA GLN A 307 8.92 1.46 0.04
C GLN A 307 7.41 1.64 -0.24
N GLN A 308 6.70 0.58 -0.63
CA GLN A 308 5.25 0.62 -0.79
C GLN A 308 4.54 0.84 0.54
N ILE A 309 4.95 0.17 1.63
CA ILE A 309 4.41 0.38 2.99
C ILE A 309 4.58 1.84 3.41
N CYS A 310 5.79 2.38 3.30
CA CYS A 310 6.05 3.78 3.63
C CYS A 310 5.20 4.73 2.78
N ALA A 311 5.12 4.52 1.47
CA ALA A 311 4.28 5.33 0.59
C ALA A 311 2.79 5.29 0.99
N ASN A 312 2.24 4.10 1.28
CA ASN A 312 0.84 3.95 1.65
C ASN A 312 0.50 4.65 2.99
N VAL A 313 1.38 4.54 3.99
CA VAL A 313 1.16 5.23 5.27
C VAL A 313 1.30 6.76 5.11
N MET A 314 2.22 7.22 4.25
CA MET A 314 2.33 8.65 3.92
C MET A 314 1.09 9.16 3.16
N GLU A 315 0.54 8.37 2.22
CA GLU A 315 -0.75 8.64 1.55
C GLU A 315 -1.90 8.73 2.56
N TYR A 316 -1.95 7.82 3.55
CA TYR A 316 -2.94 7.85 4.61
C TYR A 316 -2.86 9.13 5.46
N CYS A 317 -1.65 9.49 5.92
CA CYS A 317 -1.43 10.71 6.69
C CYS A 317 -1.81 11.97 5.89
N GLN A 318 -1.48 12.02 4.60
CA GLN A 318 -1.86 13.12 3.71
C GLN A 318 -3.39 13.22 3.58
N SER A 319 -4.07 12.12 3.29
CA SER A 319 -5.53 12.07 3.14
C SER A 319 -6.24 12.54 4.42
N LEU A 320 -5.79 12.08 5.58
CA LEU A 320 -6.32 12.47 6.88
C LEU A 320 -6.15 13.98 7.14
N MET A 321 -4.97 14.55 6.84
CA MET A 321 -4.73 16.00 6.99
C MET A 321 -5.51 16.87 6.00
N LEU A 322 -5.86 16.34 4.82
CA LEU A 322 -6.65 17.06 3.82
C LEU A 322 -8.15 17.04 4.15
N GLN A 323 -8.69 15.92 4.63
CA GLN A 323 -10.11 15.82 5.00
C GLN A 323 -10.47 16.65 6.23
N SER A 324 -9.59 16.70 7.25
CA SER A 324 -9.88 17.35 8.53
C SER A 324 -9.68 18.88 8.55
N SER A 325 -9.59 19.55 7.40
CA SER A 325 -9.12 20.96 7.33
C SER A 325 -9.98 21.86 6.43
N PRO A 326 -11.24 22.19 6.80
CA PRO A 326 -11.99 23.27 6.15
C PRO A 326 -11.41 24.67 6.47
N ALA A 327 -10.69 24.84 7.59
CA ALA A 327 -10.06 26.09 8.00
C ALA A 327 -8.62 25.88 8.51
N PHE A 328 -7.70 26.77 8.14
CA PHE A 328 -6.26 26.67 8.48
C PHE A 328 -5.94 26.61 9.98
N GLN A 329 -6.86 27.05 10.85
CA GLN A 329 -6.67 27.16 12.30
C GLN A 329 -6.83 25.82 13.06
N GLN A 330 -7.37 24.78 12.42
CA GLN A 330 -7.61 23.46 13.03
C GLN A 330 -6.80 22.37 12.32
N ALA A 331 -5.47 22.45 12.36
CA ALA A 331 -4.64 21.40 11.79
C ALA A 331 -4.66 20.13 12.67
N VAL A 332 -5.08 19.00 12.11
CA VAL A 332 -4.90 17.69 12.75
C VAL A 332 -3.41 17.38 12.83
N CYS A 333 -2.94 17.20 14.06
CA CYS A 333 -1.54 16.93 14.35
C CYS A 333 -1.31 15.42 14.50
N LEU A 334 -0.51 14.84 13.60
CA LEU A 334 -0.22 13.40 13.56
C LEU A 334 1.16 13.05 14.14
N PHE A 335 2.02 14.05 14.30
CA PHE A 335 3.40 13.90 14.77
C PHE A 335 3.72 14.95 15.83
N THR A 336 4.37 14.54 16.92
CA THR A 336 4.77 15.45 18.02
C THR A 336 5.89 16.40 17.58
N PRO A 337 6.13 17.55 18.26
CA PRO A 337 7.12 18.54 17.81
C PRO A 337 8.58 18.08 17.98
N SER A 338 8.82 16.85 18.46
CA SER A 338 10.16 16.31 18.60
C SER A 338 10.78 15.92 17.24
N LEU A 339 11.88 16.59 16.89
CA LEU A 339 12.77 16.19 15.81
C LEU A 339 13.90 15.25 16.26
N SER A 340 14.13 15.11 17.56
CA SER A 340 15.05 14.10 18.07
C SER A 340 14.53 12.71 17.68
N GLU A 341 15.39 11.90 17.07
CA GLU A 341 15.13 10.47 17.02
C GLU A 341 14.96 9.97 18.46
N THR A 342 13.87 9.25 18.74
CA THR A 342 13.82 8.35 19.90
C THR A 342 14.72 7.16 19.61
N VAL A 343 16.03 7.42 19.50
CA VAL A 343 17.07 6.41 19.56
C VAL A 343 16.82 5.69 20.88
N ASN A 344 16.43 4.42 20.81
CA ASN A 344 16.40 3.55 21.98
C ASN A 344 17.77 3.67 22.63
N ARG A 345 17.84 4.32 23.79
CA ARG A 345 19.09 4.65 24.50
C ARG A 345 19.95 3.40 24.58
N GLU A 346 21.02 3.36 23.78
CA GLU A 346 21.96 2.23 23.76
C GLU A 346 22.79 2.26 25.05
N GLY A 347 22.20 1.73 26.13
CA GLY A 347 22.96 1.20 27.25
C GLY A 347 23.39 -0.23 26.92
N PRO A 348 24.64 -0.64 27.20
CA PRO A 348 25.10 -1.99 26.92
C PRO A 348 24.53 -2.96 27.95
N ARG A 349 23.31 -3.47 27.71
CA ARG A 349 22.74 -4.60 28.44
C ARG A 349 22.09 -5.58 27.46
N GLN A 350 22.50 -6.83 27.59
CA GLN A 350 22.04 -7.96 26.81
C GLN A 350 20.55 -8.26 27.06
N ASP A 351 19.93 -8.88 26.07
CA ASP A 351 18.76 -9.76 26.20
C ASP A 351 17.58 -9.23 27.02
N THR A 352 16.90 -8.19 26.50
CA THR A 352 15.46 -8.06 26.70
C THR A 352 14.82 -7.41 25.47
N GLN A 353 13.58 -7.80 25.18
CA GLN A 353 12.80 -7.37 24.02
C GLN A 353 12.90 -5.85 23.79
N ALA A 354 13.11 -5.43 22.54
CA ALA A 354 13.14 -4.01 22.18
C ALA A 354 11.87 -3.31 22.71
N PRO A 355 11.98 -2.23 23.49
CA PRO A 355 10.83 -1.63 24.14
C PRO A 355 9.90 -1.05 23.07
N VAL A 356 8.78 -1.75 22.84
CA VAL A 356 7.74 -1.32 21.92
C VAL A 356 7.26 0.06 22.36
N VAL A 357 7.48 1.08 21.53
CA VAL A 357 6.90 2.41 21.74
C VAL A 357 5.40 2.21 21.96
N PRO A 358 4.83 2.60 23.11
CA PRO A 358 3.43 2.32 23.40
C PRO A 358 2.57 2.86 22.27
N TYR A 359 1.73 2.02 21.70
CA TYR A 359 0.90 2.33 20.52
C TYR A 359 -0.05 3.53 20.72
N TRP A 360 -0.14 4.04 21.94
CA TRP A 360 -0.83 5.27 22.34
C TRP A 360 -0.01 6.57 22.13
N ARG A 361 1.32 6.50 22.00
CA ARG A 361 2.16 7.69 21.78
C ARG A 361 2.29 8.00 20.29
N LEU A 362 2.01 9.25 19.93
CA LEU A 362 2.22 9.76 18.58
C LEU A 362 3.73 9.78 18.25
N PRO A 363 4.15 9.38 17.03
CA PRO A 363 5.53 9.48 16.58
C PRO A 363 6.01 10.95 16.53
N GLY A 364 7.31 11.19 16.67
CA GLY A 364 7.89 12.53 16.48
C GLY A 364 8.08 12.88 15.00
N LEU A 365 8.07 14.18 14.68
CA LEU A 365 8.42 14.71 13.35
C LEU A 365 9.80 14.24 12.86
N GLY A 366 10.71 13.87 13.76
CA GLY A 366 12.02 13.31 13.43
C GLY A 366 11.96 12.14 12.45
N ILE A 367 10.92 11.28 12.55
CA ILE A 367 10.72 10.15 11.63
C ILE A 367 10.43 10.62 10.20
N ILE A 368 9.68 11.71 10.03
CA ILE A 368 9.38 12.30 8.70
C ILE A 368 10.63 12.92 8.09
N VAL A 369 11.46 13.59 8.90
CA VAL A 369 12.73 14.18 8.44
C VAL A 369 13.77 13.12 8.10
N TYR A 370 13.84 12.04 8.89
CA TYR A 370 14.69 10.88 8.59
C TYR A 370 14.24 10.20 7.28
N LEU A 371 12.94 9.89 7.14
CA LEU A 371 12.40 9.29 5.92
C LEU A 371 12.65 10.16 4.69
N LEU A 372 12.47 11.48 4.79
CA LEU A 372 12.80 12.44 3.73
C LEU A 372 14.29 12.36 3.31
N LYS A 373 15.21 12.35 4.28
CA LYS A 373 16.66 12.23 4.02
C LYS A 373 17.01 10.88 3.39
N GLN A 374 16.44 9.79 3.90
CA GLN A 374 16.68 8.44 3.38
C GLN A 374 16.13 8.27 1.97
N SER A 375 14.86 8.63 1.71
CA SER A 375 14.26 8.54 0.37
C SER A 375 14.98 9.43 -0.65
N ALA A 376 15.51 10.59 -0.23
CA ALA A 376 16.35 11.43 -1.10
C ALA A 376 17.71 10.76 -1.44
N SER A 377 18.29 9.99 -0.51
CA SER A 377 19.52 9.22 -0.75
C SER A 377 19.25 8.00 -1.65
N ASP A 378 18.21 7.23 -1.34
CA ASP A 378 17.76 6.06 -2.09
C ASP A 378 17.42 6.42 -3.54
N PHE A 379 16.80 7.59 -3.78
CA PHE A 379 16.46 8.07 -5.13
C PHE A 379 17.67 8.09 -6.06
N PHE A 380 18.82 8.64 -5.64
CA PHE A 380 20.02 8.68 -6.47
C PHE A 380 20.57 7.27 -6.75
N SER A 381 20.60 6.39 -5.74
CA SER A 381 20.99 4.98 -5.89
C SER A 381 20.12 4.25 -6.92
N TYR A 382 18.79 4.41 -6.83
CA TYR A 382 17.85 3.82 -7.78
C TYR A 382 17.96 4.45 -9.17
N TYR A 383 18.26 5.74 -9.28
CA TYR A 383 18.43 6.45 -10.55
C TYR A 383 19.67 5.96 -11.29
N ASP A 384 20.80 5.83 -10.60
CA ASP A 384 22.04 5.30 -11.17
C ASP A 384 21.96 3.81 -11.46
N SER A 385 21.21 3.04 -10.67
CA SER A 385 20.88 1.63 -10.97
C SER A 385 20.03 1.53 -12.25
N HIS A 386 18.94 2.31 -12.33
CA HIS A 386 18.04 2.37 -13.49
C HIS A 386 18.80 2.76 -14.78
N ARG A 387 19.59 3.84 -14.73
CA ARG A 387 20.41 4.30 -15.86
C ARG A 387 21.40 3.24 -16.33
N ARG A 388 22.07 2.54 -15.40
CA ARG A 388 22.95 1.40 -15.74
C ARG A 388 22.18 0.26 -16.42
N SER A 389 21.01 -0.13 -15.90
CA SER A 389 20.18 -1.17 -16.52
C SER A 389 19.64 -0.78 -17.90
N VAL A 390 19.27 0.49 -18.12
CA VAL A 390 18.85 0.99 -19.45
C VAL A 390 20.03 0.94 -20.43
N ASN A 391 21.22 1.39 -20.05
CA ASN A 391 22.42 1.30 -20.89
C ASN A 391 22.77 -0.16 -21.23
N LYS A 392 22.61 -1.08 -20.29
CA LYS A 392 22.77 -2.54 -20.52
C LYS A 392 21.71 -3.07 -21.51
N LEU A 393 20.45 -2.63 -21.40
CA LEU A 393 19.38 -3.04 -22.32
C LEU A 393 19.58 -2.53 -23.76
N GLN A 394 20.21 -1.36 -23.92
CA GLN A 394 20.56 -0.82 -25.25
C GLN A 394 21.71 -1.59 -25.90
N ASN A 395 22.66 -2.11 -25.11
CA ASN A 395 23.89 -2.74 -25.59
C ASN A 395 23.99 -4.24 -25.20
N VAL A 396 22.87 -4.97 -25.13
CA VAL A 396 22.83 -6.37 -24.63
C VAL A 396 23.79 -7.30 -25.38
N GLU A 397 23.94 -7.10 -26.68
CA GLU A 397 24.82 -7.91 -27.56
C GLU A 397 26.31 -7.61 -27.36
N GLN A 398 26.66 -6.57 -26.60
CA GLN A 398 28.03 -6.18 -26.24
C GLN A 398 28.38 -6.52 -24.78
N LEU A 399 27.45 -7.12 -24.02
CA LEU A 399 27.70 -7.54 -22.63
C LEU A 399 28.63 -8.77 -22.59
N PRO A 400 29.45 -8.91 -21.53
CA PRO A 400 30.29 -10.10 -21.38
C PRO A 400 29.43 -11.37 -21.22
N PRO A 401 29.91 -12.54 -21.69
CA PRO A 401 29.13 -13.78 -21.71
C PRO A 401 28.73 -14.25 -20.30
N ASP A 402 29.56 -13.97 -19.30
CA ASP A 402 29.28 -14.31 -17.90
C ASP A 402 28.12 -13.49 -17.32
N GLU A 403 28.03 -12.20 -17.65
CA GLU A 403 26.90 -11.34 -17.25
C GLU A 403 25.60 -11.76 -17.96
N ILE A 404 25.68 -12.13 -19.24
CA ILE A 404 24.53 -12.68 -19.97
C ILE A 404 24.07 -13.99 -19.32
N LYS A 405 25.01 -14.83 -18.88
CA LYS A 405 24.72 -16.09 -18.15
C LYS A 405 24.06 -15.82 -16.81
N GLU A 406 24.57 -14.89 -16.01
CA GLU A 406 23.97 -14.46 -14.73
C GLU A 406 22.53 -13.94 -14.92
N LEU A 407 22.32 -13.04 -15.90
CA LEU A 407 21.00 -12.51 -16.24
C LEU A 407 20.02 -13.63 -16.64
N CYS A 408 20.48 -14.64 -17.38
CA CYS A 408 19.67 -15.80 -17.75
C CYS A 408 19.38 -16.74 -16.56
N GLN A 409 20.38 -16.99 -15.70
CA GLN A 409 20.23 -17.85 -14.51
C GLN A 409 19.16 -17.31 -13.55
N SER A 410 19.03 -15.99 -13.43
CA SER A 410 17.97 -15.33 -12.64
C SER A 410 16.53 -15.48 -13.18
N VAL A 411 16.37 -16.08 -14.37
CA VAL A 411 15.06 -16.37 -15.01
C VAL A 411 14.87 -17.88 -15.21
N MET A 412 15.96 -18.60 -15.48
CA MET A 412 16.01 -20.05 -15.63
C MET A 412 17.16 -20.61 -14.77
N PRO A 413 16.91 -21.05 -13.52
CA PRO A 413 17.97 -21.52 -12.63
C PRO A 413 18.75 -22.73 -13.16
N ALA A 414 18.13 -23.55 -14.01
CA ALA A 414 18.73 -24.72 -14.64
C ALA A 414 18.60 -24.65 -16.17
N GLY A 415 19.59 -25.20 -16.89
CA GLY A 415 19.55 -25.36 -18.35
C GLY A 415 20.02 -24.17 -19.18
N VAL A 416 20.54 -23.09 -18.57
CA VAL A 416 21.06 -21.90 -19.29
C VAL A 416 22.15 -22.26 -20.31
N ASP A 417 22.99 -23.25 -20.02
CA ASP A 417 24.04 -23.68 -20.96
C ASP A 417 23.49 -24.47 -22.17
N LYS A 418 22.24 -24.94 -22.12
CA LYS A 418 21.59 -25.74 -23.18
C LYS A 418 20.79 -24.91 -24.21
N ILE A 419 20.56 -23.62 -23.95
CA ILE A 419 19.80 -22.72 -24.83
C ILE A 419 20.71 -21.95 -25.80
N SER A 420 20.16 -21.58 -26.96
CA SER A 420 20.92 -20.88 -28.01
C SER A 420 21.31 -19.45 -27.60
N THR A 421 22.36 -18.88 -28.21
CA THR A 421 22.80 -17.51 -27.92
C THR A 421 21.69 -16.48 -28.16
N ALA A 422 20.86 -16.68 -29.20
CA ALA A 422 19.68 -15.83 -29.44
C ALA A 422 18.65 -15.93 -28.30
N GLN A 423 18.38 -17.14 -27.78
CA GLN A 423 17.49 -17.33 -26.62
C GLN A 423 18.07 -16.69 -25.35
N LYS A 424 19.38 -16.79 -25.13
CA LYS A 424 20.08 -16.09 -24.03
C LYS A 424 19.87 -14.58 -24.10
N TYR A 425 20.05 -13.96 -25.27
CA TYR A 425 19.78 -12.52 -25.44
C TYR A 425 18.32 -12.14 -25.19
N VAL A 426 17.35 -12.96 -25.60
CA VAL A 426 15.92 -12.71 -25.33
C VAL A 426 15.61 -12.78 -23.82
N LEU A 427 16.17 -13.77 -23.11
CA LEU A 427 16.00 -13.89 -21.65
C LEU A 427 16.70 -12.75 -20.90
N ALA A 428 17.92 -12.38 -21.29
CA ALA A 428 18.65 -11.24 -20.73
C ALA A 428 17.89 -9.92 -20.93
N ARG A 429 17.38 -9.65 -22.15
CA ARG A 429 16.48 -8.51 -22.44
C ARG A 429 15.25 -8.53 -21.53
N ARG A 430 14.58 -9.69 -21.38
CA ARG A 430 13.40 -9.84 -20.49
C ARG A 430 13.72 -9.57 -19.01
N ARG A 431 14.87 -10.03 -18.50
CA ARG A 431 15.32 -9.74 -17.11
C ARG A 431 15.63 -8.27 -16.93
N LEU A 432 16.36 -7.66 -17.87
CA LEU A 432 16.70 -6.22 -17.83
C LEU A 432 15.44 -5.35 -17.85
N VAL A 433 14.42 -5.69 -18.64
CA VAL A 433 13.12 -5.01 -18.62
C VAL A 433 12.42 -5.15 -17.25
N LYS A 434 12.43 -6.34 -16.60
CA LYS A 434 11.91 -6.50 -15.22
C LYS A 434 12.66 -5.59 -14.24
N LEU A 435 13.99 -5.54 -14.31
CA LEU A 435 14.82 -4.70 -13.44
C LEU A 435 14.57 -3.20 -13.65
N ILE A 436 14.49 -2.74 -14.89
CA ILE A 436 14.19 -1.35 -15.26
C ILE A 436 12.82 -0.95 -14.69
N ASN A 437 11.79 -1.76 -14.93
CA ASN A 437 10.43 -1.50 -14.43
C ASN A 437 10.37 -1.47 -12.89
N ASN A 438 11.08 -2.37 -12.21
CA ASN A 438 11.19 -2.37 -10.75
C ASN A 438 11.85 -1.09 -10.23
N ARG A 439 12.99 -0.67 -10.81
CA ARG A 439 13.70 0.56 -10.41
C ARG A 439 12.89 1.82 -10.75
N ALA A 440 12.16 1.84 -11.87
CA ALA A 440 11.24 2.92 -12.22
C ALA A 440 10.09 3.05 -11.20
N LYS A 441 9.53 1.93 -10.74
CA LYS A 441 8.53 1.93 -9.66
C LYS A 441 9.11 2.45 -8.34
N LEU A 442 10.30 2.00 -7.94
CA LEU A 442 11.00 2.50 -6.76
C LEU A 442 11.24 4.02 -6.83
N LEU A 443 11.71 4.54 -7.97
CA LEU A 443 11.88 5.99 -8.19
C LEU A 443 10.56 6.76 -8.03
N SER A 444 9.45 6.22 -8.53
CA SER A 444 8.13 6.86 -8.36
C SER A 444 7.66 6.87 -6.89
N LEU A 445 7.94 5.81 -6.14
CA LEU A 445 7.63 5.72 -4.71
C LEU A 445 8.49 6.70 -3.91
N CYS A 446 9.80 6.76 -4.16
CA CYS A 446 10.69 7.75 -3.53
C CYS A 446 10.26 9.18 -3.82
N SER A 447 9.96 9.52 -5.08
CA SER A 447 9.47 10.87 -5.44
C SER A 447 8.17 11.21 -4.72
N PHE A 448 7.23 10.25 -4.60
CA PHE A 448 5.98 10.45 -3.88
C PHE A 448 6.21 10.61 -2.36
N ILE A 449 7.02 9.76 -1.74
CA ILE A 449 7.37 9.86 -0.31
C ILE A 449 8.04 11.21 0.00
N ILE A 450 8.99 11.65 -0.83
CA ILE A 450 9.66 12.96 -0.67
C ILE A 450 8.65 14.11 -0.72
N GLU A 451 7.79 14.13 -1.74
CA GLU A 451 6.77 15.15 -1.95
C GLU A 451 5.77 15.21 -0.78
N THR A 452 5.35 14.04 -0.28
CA THR A 452 4.43 13.93 0.86
C THR A 452 5.09 14.23 2.21
N CYS A 453 6.35 13.81 2.44
CA CYS A 453 7.13 14.19 3.62
C CYS A 453 7.27 15.71 3.71
N LEU A 454 7.57 16.39 2.61
CA LEU A 454 7.66 17.84 2.55
C LEU A 454 6.31 18.53 2.85
N PHE A 455 5.20 17.98 2.35
CA PHE A 455 3.86 18.48 2.67
C PHE A 455 3.52 18.34 4.16
N ILE A 456 3.72 17.15 4.74
CA ILE A 456 3.45 16.88 6.16
C ILE A 456 4.34 17.74 7.05
N LEU A 457 5.64 17.82 6.77
CA LEU A 457 6.59 18.63 7.51
C LEU A 457 6.23 20.13 7.45
N TRP A 458 5.89 20.65 6.26
CA TRP A 458 5.43 22.03 6.11
C TRP A 458 4.19 22.31 6.97
N ARG A 459 3.15 21.46 6.91
CA ARG A 459 1.90 21.67 7.65
C ARG A 459 2.07 21.55 9.17
N HIS A 460 2.93 20.66 9.66
CA HIS A 460 3.22 20.58 11.09
C HIS A 460 4.08 21.75 11.59
N LEU A 461 5.09 22.19 10.83
CA LEU A 461 5.86 23.40 11.18
C LEU A 461 4.99 24.65 11.15
N GLU A 462 4.09 24.78 10.18
CA GLU A 462 3.10 25.86 10.11
C GLU A 462 2.21 25.89 11.37
N TYR A 463 1.68 24.72 11.76
CA TYR A 463 0.91 24.60 13.01
C TYR A 463 1.73 24.95 14.26
N TYR A 464 2.88 24.31 14.46
CA TYR A 464 3.66 24.48 15.69
C TYR A 464 4.27 25.88 15.84
N LEU A 465 4.77 26.47 14.75
CA LEU A 465 5.43 27.79 14.81
C LEU A 465 4.42 28.95 14.75
N LEU A 466 3.29 28.83 14.05
CA LEU A 466 2.35 29.96 13.85
C LEU A 466 1.02 29.84 14.61
N HIS A 467 0.57 28.63 14.95
CA HIS A 467 -0.79 28.41 15.48
C HIS A 467 -0.85 27.74 16.87
N CYS A 468 0.23 27.08 17.30
CA CYS A 468 0.30 26.44 18.61
C CYS A 468 0.51 27.49 19.72
N THR A 469 -0.42 27.55 20.68
CA THR A 469 -0.30 28.33 21.91
C THR A 469 0.39 27.47 22.98
N PRO A 470 1.61 27.83 23.44
CA PRO A 470 2.34 27.05 24.44
C PRO A 470 1.63 27.10 25.79
N THR A 471 1.61 25.98 26.51
CA THR A 471 0.90 25.88 27.80
C THR A 471 1.47 26.78 28.90
N ASP A 472 2.76 27.10 28.82
CA ASP A 472 3.45 27.95 29.80
C ASP A 472 3.01 29.42 29.72
N SER A 473 2.32 29.82 28.64
CA SER A 473 1.80 31.19 28.47
C SER A 473 0.55 31.50 29.33
N GLN A 474 0.00 30.51 30.04
CA GLN A 474 -1.22 30.66 30.86
C GLN A 474 -0.97 31.12 32.31
N ASP A 475 0.29 31.33 32.74
CA ASP A 475 0.61 31.91 34.06
C ASP A 475 0.41 33.44 34.11
N SER A 476 -0.84 33.84 33.86
CA SER A 476 -1.38 35.20 34.07
C SER A 476 -2.60 35.17 34.99
N LEU A 477 -2.45 34.55 36.17
CA LEU A 477 -3.20 34.74 37.43
C LEU A 477 -4.74 34.72 37.44
N PHE A 478 -5.44 34.36 36.35
CA PHE A 478 -6.92 34.32 36.32
C PHE A 478 -7.56 33.01 35.81
N ALA A 479 -6.78 32.04 35.32
CA ALA A 479 -7.33 30.81 34.72
C ALA A 479 -7.84 29.73 35.72
N SER A 480 -7.70 29.93 37.04
CA SER A 480 -7.92 28.87 38.04
C SER A 480 -9.34 28.79 38.63
N ARG A 481 -10.39 29.31 37.94
CA ARG A 481 -11.77 29.31 38.49
C ARG A 481 -12.95 28.99 37.57
N THR A 482 -12.78 28.73 36.27
CA THR A 482 -13.92 28.50 35.35
C THR A 482 -14.22 27.04 35.01
N LEU A 483 -13.35 26.09 35.35
CA LEU A 483 -13.51 24.67 34.97
C LEU A 483 -14.59 23.86 35.73
N PHE A 484 -15.42 24.49 36.58
CA PHE A 484 -16.45 23.77 37.37
C PHE A 484 -17.86 24.39 37.38
N LYS A 485 -18.14 25.49 36.65
CA LYS A 485 -19.50 26.06 36.55
C LYS A 485 -19.83 26.62 35.16
N SER A 486 -20.25 25.72 34.25
CA SER A 486 -21.30 26.04 33.27
C SER A 486 -22.14 24.82 32.91
N ARG A 487 -22.90 24.31 33.90
CA ARG A 487 -24.13 23.55 33.63
C ARG A 487 -25.31 24.48 33.92
N ARG A 488 -25.85 25.14 32.89
CA ARG A 488 -27.27 25.56 32.77
C ARG A 488 -27.54 26.27 31.43
N LEU A 489 -28.30 25.56 30.59
CA LEU A 489 -29.43 26.01 29.75
C LEU A 489 -29.25 27.23 28.80
N GLN A 490 -29.69 27.01 27.55
CA GLN A 490 -29.69 27.92 26.38
C GLN A 490 -28.28 28.05 25.75
N ASP A 491 -28.05 27.70 24.48
CA ASP A 491 -28.98 27.43 23.37
C ASP A 491 -28.92 26.01 22.80
N ALA A 492 -30.05 25.57 22.21
CA ALA A 492 -30.11 24.42 21.31
C ALA A 492 -29.87 24.87 19.86
N PHE A 493 -29.66 23.91 18.94
CA PHE A 493 -29.45 24.13 17.49
C PHE A 493 -28.03 24.51 17.00
N ALA A 494 -27.00 23.81 17.49
CA ALA A 494 -25.75 23.59 16.72
C ALA A 494 -24.96 22.39 17.27
N SER A 495 -25.35 21.16 16.92
CA SER A 495 -24.66 19.94 17.37
C SER A 495 -23.53 19.53 16.41
N GLU A 496 -22.47 20.34 16.33
CA GLU A 496 -21.21 19.85 15.79
C GLU A 496 -20.50 19.00 16.86
N ALA A 497 -20.54 17.68 16.69
CA ALA A 497 -19.78 16.74 17.51
C ALA A 497 -18.27 16.82 17.20
N ASN A 498 -17.62 17.89 17.65
CA ASN A 498 -16.18 18.06 17.58
C ASN A 498 -15.49 17.11 18.59
N VAL A 499 -15.27 15.87 18.14
CA VAL A 499 -14.67 14.77 18.93
C VAL A 499 -13.26 15.11 19.45
N ASP A 500 -12.91 14.53 20.60
CA ASP A 500 -11.66 14.67 21.37
C ASP A 500 -10.34 14.26 20.66
N PHE A 501 -10.08 14.76 19.45
CA PHE A 501 -8.74 14.74 18.84
C PHE A 501 -7.70 15.51 19.68
N ARG A 502 -8.13 16.33 20.65
CA ARG A 502 -7.27 17.10 21.56
C ARG A 502 -6.68 16.27 22.70
N SER A 503 -7.29 15.13 23.08
CA SER A 503 -6.87 14.37 24.27
C SER A 503 -5.50 13.65 24.14
N GLY A 504 -4.86 13.71 22.97
CA GLY A 504 -3.53 13.16 22.71
C GLY A 504 -2.44 14.20 22.41
N LEU A 505 -2.77 15.50 22.35
CA LEU A 505 -1.77 16.55 22.26
C LEU A 505 -1.00 16.61 23.58
N THR A 506 0.24 16.12 23.55
CA THR A 506 1.22 16.40 24.60
C THR A 506 1.26 17.90 24.84
N VAL A 507 1.09 18.32 26.09
CA VAL A 507 1.36 19.66 26.61
C VAL A 507 2.64 20.19 25.96
N VAL A 508 2.53 21.11 25.00
CA VAL A 508 3.67 21.65 24.25
C VAL A 508 4.18 22.87 25.00
N SER A 509 5.36 22.76 25.59
CA SER A 509 6.03 23.89 26.23
C SER A 509 6.58 24.86 25.19
N GLN A 510 6.85 26.11 25.57
CA GLN A 510 7.54 27.04 24.66
C GLN A 510 8.95 26.52 24.31
N HIS A 511 9.63 25.87 25.26
CA HIS A 511 10.92 25.19 25.04
C HIS A 511 10.86 24.13 23.94
N ASP A 512 9.78 23.33 23.84
CA ASP A 512 9.62 22.34 22.78
C ASP A 512 9.49 22.99 21.38
N ILE A 513 8.89 24.18 21.30
CA ILE A 513 8.75 24.95 20.05
C ILE A 513 10.11 25.56 19.64
N ASP A 514 10.85 26.11 20.59
CA ASP A 514 12.18 26.69 20.34
C ASP A 514 13.19 25.61 19.94
N GLN A 515 13.16 24.46 20.62
CA GLN A 515 13.96 23.28 20.26
C GLN A 515 13.58 22.73 18.88
N LEU A 516 12.28 22.62 18.57
CA LEU A 516 11.80 22.26 17.22
C LEU A 516 12.32 23.23 16.15
N GLN A 517 12.31 24.54 16.41
CA GLN A 517 12.81 25.54 15.45
C GLN A 517 14.32 25.36 15.21
N ALA A 518 15.11 25.24 16.27
CA ALA A 518 16.56 25.02 16.17
C ALA A 518 16.91 23.71 15.44
N ASP A 519 16.26 22.60 15.82
CA ASP A 519 16.47 21.30 15.18
C ASP A 519 16.00 21.28 13.73
N ALA A 520 14.91 22.00 13.40
CA ALA A 520 14.41 22.06 12.02
C ALA A 520 15.36 22.84 11.11
N ILE A 521 15.95 23.94 11.59
CA ILE A 521 16.99 24.69 10.87
C ILE A 521 18.20 23.80 10.58
N ASN A 522 18.68 23.07 11.60
CA ASN A 522 19.81 22.15 11.46
C ASN A 522 19.49 20.96 10.53
N ALA A 523 18.33 20.34 10.71
CA ALA A 523 17.96 19.13 9.99
C ALA A 523 17.51 19.37 8.54
N PHE A 524 16.99 20.57 8.23
CA PHE A 524 16.59 21.01 6.89
C PHE A 524 17.59 22.00 6.25
N GLY A 525 18.88 21.82 6.56
CA GLY A 525 19.97 22.66 6.03
C GLY A 525 20.15 22.62 4.50
N GLU A 526 20.99 23.51 3.99
CA GLU A 526 21.16 23.78 2.55
C GLU A 526 21.53 22.55 1.71
N SER A 527 22.31 21.61 2.29
CA SER A 527 22.72 20.38 1.62
C SER A 527 21.53 19.46 1.28
N LEU A 528 20.53 19.37 2.17
CA LEU A 528 19.29 18.64 1.90
C LEU A 528 18.42 19.40 0.89
N GLN A 529 18.27 20.72 1.06
CA GLN A 529 17.49 21.54 0.12
C GLN A 529 18.03 21.44 -1.32
N LYS A 530 19.36 21.48 -1.50
CA LYS A 530 20.01 21.28 -2.80
C LYS A 530 19.71 19.90 -3.38
N LYS A 531 19.92 18.82 -2.61
CA LYS A 531 19.59 17.45 -3.05
C LYS A 531 18.14 17.30 -3.52
N LEU A 532 17.18 17.90 -2.80
CA LEU A 532 15.77 17.85 -3.17
C LEU A 532 15.46 18.57 -4.49
N LEU A 533 16.10 19.72 -4.74
CA LEU A 533 15.96 20.46 -6.00
C LEU A 533 16.66 19.73 -7.17
N ASP A 534 17.79 19.07 -6.91
CA ASP A 534 18.48 18.23 -7.91
C ASP A 534 17.61 17.02 -8.32
N ILE A 535 16.92 16.37 -7.37
CA ILE A 535 15.95 15.28 -7.62
C ILE A 535 14.82 15.76 -8.54
N GLU A 536 14.23 16.92 -8.24
CA GLU A 536 13.18 17.51 -9.07
C GLU A 536 13.69 17.83 -10.48
N GLY A 537 14.88 18.44 -10.61
CA GLY A 537 15.49 18.76 -11.91
C GLY A 537 15.82 17.53 -12.77
N LEU A 538 16.12 16.37 -12.15
CA LEU A 538 16.31 15.10 -12.83
C LEU A 538 14.99 14.41 -13.20
N TYR A 539 14.04 14.34 -12.25
CA TYR A 539 12.83 13.53 -12.40
C TYR A 539 11.71 14.23 -13.18
N SER A 540 11.56 15.55 -13.06
CA SER A 540 10.52 16.32 -13.75
C SER A 540 10.65 16.30 -15.28
N LYS A 541 11.84 16.00 -15.82
CA LYS A 541 12.05 15.79 -17.27
C LYS A 541 11.37 14.51 -17.79
N VAL A 542 11.09 13.56 -16.90
CA VAL A 542 10.57 12.23 -17.20
C VAL A 542 9.09 12.11 -16.79
N ARG A 543 8.64 12.88 -15.77
CA ARG A 543 7.27 12.90 -15.27
C ARG A 543 6.35 13.76 -16.17
N SER A 544 5.09 13.36 -16.32
CA SER A 544 4.06 14.14 -17.03
C SER A 544 3.23 15.06 -16.12
N ARG A 545 3.53 15.10 -14.82
CA ARG A 545 2.88 15.94 -13.81
C ARG A 545 3.91 16.90 -13.21
N TYR A 546 3.46 18.11 -12.87
CA TYR A 546 4.22 19.05 -12.06
C TYR A 546 4.62 18.41 -10.72
N SER A 547 5.79 18.78 -10.23
CA SER A 547 6.27 18.49 -8.88
C SER A 547 6.06 19.73 -8.01
N PHE A 548 5.74 19.52 -6.73
CA PHE A 548 5.60 20.58 -5.74
C PHE A 548 6.82 20.72 -4.82
N ILE A 549 7.90 19.94 -5.05
CA ILE A 549 9.11 19.92 -4.21
C ILE A 549 9.70 21.34 -4.05
N GLN A 550 9.99 22.07 -5.13
CA GLN A 550 10.54 23.44 -5.04
C GLN A 550 9.60 24.40 -4.28
N ALA A 551 8.28 24.26 -4.45
CA ALA A 551 7.31 25.11 -3.77
C ALA A 551 7.29 24.83 -2.25
N LEU A 552 7.29 23.56 -1.86
CA LEU A 552 7.32 23.13 -0.46
C LEU A 552 8.64 23.48 0.23
N VAL A 553 9.78 23.24 -0.43
CA VAL A 553 11.12 23.65 0.07
C VAL A 553 11.16 25.17 0.30
N ARG A 554 10.60 25.98 -0.61
CA ARG A 554 10.49 27.44 -0.43
C ARG A 554 9.61 27.81 0.77
N ARG A 555 8.47 27.14 0.97
CA ARG A 555 7.56 27.40 2.12
C ARG A 555 8.20 27.03 3.47
N ILE A 556 8.79 25.84 3.59
CA ILE A 556 9.48 25.40 4.81
C ILE A 556 10.61 26.36 5.15
N ARG A 557 11.45 26.73 4.17
CA ARG A 557 12.53 27.72 4.35
C ARG A 557 12.00 29.11 4.72
N GLY A 558 10.79 29.48 4.28
CA GLY A 558 10.10 30.68 4.71
C GLY A 558 9.75 30.63 6.20
N LEU A 559 9.07 29.57 6.64
CA LEU A 559 8.71 29.36 8.05
C LEU A 559 9.92 29.37 8.98
N LEU A 560 11.00 28.66 8.63
CA LEU A 560 12.20 28.57 9.45
C LEU A 560 13.00 29.89 9.56
N ARG A 561 12.66 30.90 8.74
CA ARG A 561 13.23 32.27 8.82
C ARG A 561 12.35 33.24 9.60
N ILE A 562 11.12 32.86 9.95
CA ILE A 562 10.25 33.65 10.81
C ILE A 562 10.74 33.45 12.25
N SER A 563 11.36 34.47 12.83
CA SER A 563 11.50 34.53 14.28
C SER A 563 10.10 34.75 14.87
N ARG A 564 9.70 33.94 15.85
CA ARG A 564 8.73 34.44 16.83
C ARG A 564 9.40 35.62 17.55
N ASN A 565 8.66 36.73 17.66
CA ASN A 565 8.99 37.87 18.52
C ASN A 565 8.09 37.80 19.75
#